data_AF-A0A7J4DQ43-F1
#
_entry.id   AF-A0A7J4DQ43-F1
#
_cell.length_a   1.000
_cell.length_b   1.000
_cell.length_c   1.000
_cell.angle_alpha   90.00
_cell.angle_beta   90.00
_cell.angle_gamma   90.00
#
_symmetry.space_group_name_H-M   'P 1'
#
loop_
_entity.id
_entity.type
_entity.pdbx_description
1 polymer ?
#
loop_
_entity_poly.entity_id
_entity_poly.type
_entity_poly.pdbx_seq_one_letter_code
_entity_poly.pdbx_strand_id
1 'polypeptide(L)'
;MLDYNQIKVTKYEDYNELRQAVELEEEVTSYIPVPHFLTFNEDKYVNDKWTFNENGLKSLLSATGIYGLFSAMNASEEPQRASSYLNFIMLQDNIRKNLENKRLVVSDNEIIGVVGSRYNPYSNRQFLHDLSCDYSQDQMQLTRAVISNTKMTASFVESYKGFHLKGGN
;
A
#
# COMPACT_ATOMS: atom_id res chain seq x y z
N MET A 1 -22.25 4.89 7.31
CA MET A 1 -20.96 5.34 6.73
C MET A 1 -20.00 4.17 6.78
N LEU A 2 -19.13 4.00 5.77
CA LEU A 2 -18.09 2.97 5.79
C LEU A 2 -17.11 3.22 6.93
N ASP A 3 -16.86 2.19 7.75
CA ASP A 3 -15.86 2.17 8.82
C ASP A 3 -14.54 1.65 8.24
N TYR A 4 -13.59 2.55 8.06
CA TYR A 4 -12.26 2.24 7.53
C TYR A 4 -11.17 2.75 8.45
N ASN A 5 -10.07 2.01 8.49
CA ASN A 5 -8.92 2.35 9.28
C ASN A 5 -8.15 3.54 8.67
N GLN A 6 -7.39 4.23 9.52
CA GLN A 6 -6.47 5.28 9.09
C GLN A 6 -5.27 4.66 8.36
N ILE A 7 -4.70 5.43 7.42
CA ILE A 7 -3.47 5.04 6.72
C ILE A 7 -2.34 4.93 7.76
N LYS A 8 -1.66 3.79 7.79
CA LYS A 8 -0.50 3.58 8.67
C LYS A 8 0.68 4.36 8.11
N VAL A 9 1.27 5.24 8.93
CA VAL A 9 2.44 6.05 8.56
C VAL A 9 3.49 5.96 9.66
N THR A 10 4.68 5.50 9.31
CA THR A 10 5.81 5.39 10.24
C THR A 10 7.01 6.13 9.66
N LYS A 11 7.74 6.84 10.52
CA LYS A 11 8.94 7.60 10.16
C LYS A 11 10.16 6.91 10.76
N TYR A 12 11.26 6.95 10.03
CA TYR A 12 12.54 6.35 10.43
C TYR A 12 13.65 7.36 10.20
N GLU A 13 14.52 7.50 11.19
CA GLU A 13 15.76 8.29 11.09
C GLU A 13 16.99 7.38 11.17
N ASP A 14 16.83 6.15 11.67
CA ASP A 14 17.85 5.11 11.70
C ASP A 14 17.68 4.11 10.54
N TYR A 15 18.79 3.75 9.89
CA TYR A 15 18.78 2.83 8.76
C TYR A 15 18.46 1.39 9.16
N ASN A 16 18.91 0.92 10.32
CA ASN A 16 18.67 -0.44 10.75
C ASN A 16 17.21 -0.64 11.15
N GLU A 17 16.59 0.34 11.80
CA GLU A 17 15.15 0.35 12.06
C GLU A 17 14.34 0.32 10.76
N LEU A 18 14.72 1.14 9.78
CA LEU A 18 14.09 1.12 8.46
C LEU A 18 14.24 -0.26 7.79
N ARG A 19 15.42 -0.86 7.86
CA ARG A 19 15.69 -2.18 7.28
C ARG A 19 14.79 -3.26 7.88
N GLN A 20 14.68 -3.31 9.21
CA GLN A 20 13.80 -4.26 9.90
C GLN A 20 12.34 -4.05 9.53
N ALA A 21 11.91 -2.78 9.39
CA ALA A 21 10.54 -2.46 9.02
C ALA A 21 10.18 -2.92 7.60
N VAL A 22 11.08 -2.77 6.63
CA VAL A 22 10.81 -3.23 5.25
C VAL A 22 10.86 -4.76 5.11
N GLU A 23 11.64 -5.44 5.95
CA GLU A 23 11.63 -6.90 6.03
C GLU A 23 10.27 -7.40 6.53
N LEU A 24 9.79 -6.84 7.64
CA LEU A 24 8.46 -7.16 8.19
C LEU A 24 7.34 -6.82 7.21
N GLU A 25 7.42 -5.67 6.54
CA GLU A 25 6.43 -5.24 5.54
C GLU A 25 6.31 -6.25 4.38
N GLU A 26 7.45 -6.75 3.88
CA GLU A 26 7.45 -7.78 2.81
C GLU A 26 6.83 -9.10 3.29
N GLU A 27 7.06 -9.50 4.54
CA GLU A 27 6.49 -10.73 5.11
C GLU A 27 4.97 -10.67 5.27
N VAL A 28 4.42 -9.51 5.64
CA VAL A 28 2.98 -9.34 5.93
C VAL A 28 2.16 -8.84 4.75
N THR A 29 2.81 -8.43 3.66
CA THR A 29 2.16 -7.92 2.45
C THR A 29 1.95 -9.02 1.42
N SER A 30 0.72 -9.11 0.91
CA SER A 30 0.35 -10.07 -0.12
C SER A 30 -0.46 -9.44 -1.24
N TYR A 31 -0.31 -10.00 -2.44
CA TYR A 31 -1.02 -9.57 -3.65
C TYR A 31 -1.98 -10.67 -4.06
N ILE A 32 -3.25 -10.50 -3.72
CA ILE A 32 -4.28 -11.55 -3.88
C ILE A 32 -5.18 -11.17 -5.07
N PRO A 33 -5.50 -12.08 -6.00
CA PRO A 33 -6.52 -11.83 -7.01
C PRO A 33 -7.82 -11.34 -6.36
N VAL A 34 -8.50 -10.37 -6.98
CA VAL A 34 -9.82 -9.95 -6.49
C VAL A 34 -10.77 -11.15 -6.56
N PRO A 35 -11.40 -11.56 -5.45
CA PRO A 35 -12.34 -12.68 -5.47
C PRO A 35 -13.49 -12.43 -6.44
N HIS A 36 -13.99 -13.49 -7.07
CA HIS A 36 -15.12 -13.40 -8.00
C HIS A 36 -16.38 -12.81 -7.32
N PHE A 37 -16.55 -13.08 -6.03
CA PHE A 37 -17.59 -12.51 -5.20
C PHE A 37 -16.95 -11.64 -4.10
N LEU A 38 -17.28 -10.35 -4.12
CA LEU A 38 -16.96 -9.40 -3.07
C LEU A 38 -18.25 -9.05 -2.33
N THR A 39 -18.24 -9.23 -1.01
CA THR A 39 -19.35 -8.93 -0.11
C THR A 39 -18.86 -7.98 0.98
N PHE A 40 -19.52 -6.86 1.12
CA PHE A 40 -19.33 -5.86 2.17
C PHE A 40 -20.31 -6.15 3.30
N ASN A 41 -19.79 -6.28 4.51
CA ASN A 41 -20.56 -6.58 5.71
C ASN A 41 -20.26 -5.55 6.80
N GLU A 42 -21.32 -5.15 7.51
CA GLU A 42 -21.26 -4.24 8.66
C GLU A 42 -20.54 -2.91 8.39
N ASP A 43 -20.51 -2.47 7.12
CA ASP A 43 -19.79 -1.27 6.67
C ASP A 43 -18.27 -1.29 6.95
N LYS A 44 -17.71 -2.43 7.34
CA LYS A 44 -16.34 -2.57 7.86
C LYS A 44 -15.54 -3.70 7.22
N TYR A 45 -16.21 -4.80 6.88
CA TYR A 45 -15.56 -6.01 6.43
C TYR A 45 -15.84 -6.29 4.96
N VAL A 46 -14.86 -6.93 4.31
CA VAL A 46 -14.97 -7.51 2.99
C VAL A 46 -14.78 -9.02 3.11
N ASN A 47 -15.74 -9.78 2.60
CA ASN A 47 -15.80 -11.24 2.62
C ASN A 47 -15.60 -11.86 4.02
N ASP A 48 -16.08 -11.17 5.06
CA ASP A 48 -15.93 -11.56 6.48
C ASP A 48 -14.47 -11.80 6.91
N LYS A 49 -13.52 -11.30 6.13
CA LYS A 49 -12.09 -11.61 6.28
C LYS A 49 -11.26 -10.37 6.42
N TRP A 50 -11.43 -9.42 5.50
CA TRP A 50 -10.55 -8.27 5.41
C TRP A 50 -11.23 -7.01 5.93
N THR A 51 -10.49 -6.20 6.66
CA THR A 51 -10.82 -4.79 6.84
C THR A 51 -10.22 -3.99 5.69
N PHE A 52 -10.45 -2.68 5.66
CA PHE A 52 -9.82 -1.78 4.71
C PHE A 52 -9.44 -0.47 5.38
N ASN A 53 -8.35 0.13 4.91
CA ASN A 53 -8.07 1.54 5.19
C ASN A 53 -8.59 2.43 4.06
N GLU A 54 -8.53 3.74 4.28
CA GLU A 54 -9.03 4.73 3.34
C GLU A 54 -8.47 4.56 1.92
N ASN A 55 -7.16 4.29 1.78
CA ASN A 55 -6.52 4.08 0.49
C ASN A 55 -6.97 2.77 -0.19
N GLY A 56 -7.07 1.69 0.58
CA GLY A 56 -7.56 0.40 0.10
C GLY A 56 -8.98 0.50 -0.42
N LEU A 57 -9.86 1.14 0.35
CA LEU A 57 -11.25 1.34 -0.05
C LEU A 57 -11.36 2.26 -1.28
N LYS A 58 -10.69 3.42 -1.29
CA LYS A 58 -10.68 4.34 -2.43
C LYS A 58 -10.21 3.65 -3.71
N SER A 59 -9.13 2.88 -3.64
CA SER A 59 -8.58 2.18 -4.80
C SER A 59 -9.49 1.05 -5.29
N LEU A 60 -10.11 0.29 -4.38
CA LEU A 60 -11.10 -0.73 -4.73
C LEU A 60 -12.33 -0.14 -5.42
N LEU A 61 -12.91 0.91 -4.84
CA LEU A 61 -14.08 1.57 -5.42
C LEU A 61 -13.75 2.26 -6.75
N SER A 62 -12.55 2.82 -6.88
CA SER A 62 -12.08 3.38 -8.17
C SER A 62 -11.88 2.28 -9.22
N ALA A 63 -11.44 1.09 -8.83
CA ALA A 63 -11.26 -0.04 -9.74
C ALA A 63 -12.58 -0.58 -10.32
N THR A 64 -13.71 -0.25 -9.71
CA THR A 64 -15.05 -0.55 -10.27
C THR A 64 -15.34 0.24 -11.56
N GLY A 65 -14.68 1.40 -11.76
CA GLY A 65 -14.95 2.32 -12.86
C GLY A 65 -16.08 3.32 -12.59
N ILE A 66 -16.67 3.33 -11.39
CA ILE A 66 -17.71 4.28 -10.98
C ILE A 66 -17.06 5.48 -10.29
N TYR A 67 -17.00 6.61 -10.99
CA TYR A 67 -16.48 7.86 -10.43
C TYR A 67 -17.34 8.37 -9.28
N GLY A 68 -16.71 8.81 -8.20
CA GLY A 68 -17.39 9.38 -7.03
C GLY A 68 -18.04 8.36 -6.09
N LEU A 69 -17.94 7.06 -6.37
CA LEU A 69 -18.55 6.02 -5.54
C LEU A 69 -18.08 6.08 -4.08
N PHE A 70 -16.78 6.29 -3.85
CA PHE A 70 -16.24 6.46 -2.50
C PHE A 70 -16.92 7.62 -1.74
N SER A 71 -17.00 8.79 -2.35
CA SER A 71 -17.64 9.96 -1.74
C SER A 71 -19.12 9.72 -1.45
N ALA A 72 -19.84 9.05 -2.37
CA ALA A 72 -21.24 8.70 -2.18
C ALA A 72 -21.45 7.73 -1.00
N MET A 73 -20.58 6.72 -0.85
CA MET A 73 -20.67 5.78 0.27
C MET A 73 -20.31 6.43 1.60
N ASN A 74 -19.38 7.40 1.59
CA ASN A 74 -18.99 8.13 2.78
C ASN A 74 -20.06 9.13 3.25
N ALA A 75 -20.87 9.66 2.31
CA ALA A 75 -21.99 10.54 2.63
C ALA A 75 -23.22 9.82 3.21
N SER A 76 -23.21 8.48 3.25
CA SER A 76 -24.33 7.70 3.77
C SER A 76 -24.33 7.65 5.29
N GLU A 77 -25.32 8.29 5.92
CA GLU A 77 -25.46 8.33 7.38
C GLU A 77 -26.20 7.11 7.96
N GLU A 78 -26.95 6.38 7.13
CA GLU A 78 -27.69 5.21 7.60
C GLU A 78 -26.79 3.96 7.72
N PRO A 79 -26.92 3.18 8.82
CA PRO A 79 -26.17 1.94 8.98
C PRO A 79 -26.42 0.95 7.85
N GLN A 80 -25.38 0.27 7.39
CA GLN A 80 -25.42 -0.82 6.40
C GLN A 80 -25.91 -0.45 5.00
N ARG A 81 -26.31 0.81 4.75
CA ARG A 81 -26.69 1.27 3.41
C ARG A 81 -25.53 1.23 2.43
N ALA A 82 -24.34 1.62 2.88
CA ALA A 82 -23.15 1.59 2.04
C ALA A 82 -22.81 0.15 1.63
N SER A 83 -22.74 -0.77 2.60
CA SER A 83 -22.53 -2.20 2.33
C SER A 83 -23.57 -2.78 1.38
N SER A 84 -24.85 -2.52 1.63
CA SER A 84 -25.95 -3.05 0.81
C SER A 84 -25.85 -2.57 -0.64
N TYR A 85 -25.55 -1.28 -0.84
CA TYR A 85 -25.40 -0.70 -2.17
C TYR A 85 -24.14 -1.20 -2.88
N LEU A 86 -23.01 -1.31 -2.17
CA LEU A 86 -21.79 -1.88 -2.72
C LEU A 86 -22.00 -3.34 -3.12
N ASN A 87 -22.69 -4.14 -2.31
CA ASN A 87 -23.03 -5.52 -2.67
C ASN A 87 -23.85 -5.59 -3.95
N PHE A 88 -24.84 -4.71 -4.10
CA PHE A 88 -25.62 -4.61 -5.34
C PHE A 88 -24.73 -4.24 -6.55
N ILE A 89 -23.80 -3.30 -6.40
CA ILE A 89 -22.87 -2.91 -7.48
C ILE A 89 -21.92 -4.05 -7.85
N MET A 90 -21.32 -4.72 -6.86
CA MET A 90 -20.30 -5.74 -7.10
C MET A 90 -20.84 -6.97 -7.84
N LEU A 91 -22.16 -7.17 -7.86
CA LEU A 91 -22.82 -8.23 -8.64
C LEU A 91 -22.94 -7.90 -10.13
N GLN A 92 -22.75 -6.64 -10.54
CA GLN A 92 -22.89 -6.25 -11.95
C GLN A 92 -21.74 -6.80 -12.81
N ASP A 93 -22.05 -7.32 -13.99
CA ASP A 93 -21.07 -8.02 -14.84
C ASP A 93 -19.95 -7.10 -15.34
N ASN A 94 -20.25 -5.84 -15.66
CA ASN A 94 -19.25 -4.84 -16.05
C ASN A 94 -18.24 -4.56 -14.92
N ILE A 95 -18.72 -4.49 -13.68
CA ILE A 95 -17.87 -4.28 -12.50
C ILE A 95 -16.98 -5.51 -12.27
N ARG A 96 -17.54 -6.72 -12.34
CA ARG A 96 -16.77 -7.97 -12.24
C ARG A 96 -15.67 -8.05 -13.30
N LYS A 97 -15.97 -7.71 -14.55
CA LYS A 97 -14.97 -7.63 -15.64
C LYS A 97 -13.86 -6.61 -15.36
N ASN A 98 -14.19 -5.45 -14.80
CA ASN A 98 -13.20 -4.44 -14.44
C ASN A 98 -12.23 -4.94 -13.35
N LEU A 99 -12.73 -5.75 -12.42
CA LEU A 99 -11.97 -6.29 -11.30
C LEU A 99 -11.21 -7.59 -11.62
N GLU A 100 -11.59 -8.35 -12.65
CA GLU A 100 -11.00 -9.63 -13.03
C GLU A 100 -9.47 -9.56 -13.23
N ASN A 101 -8.98 -8.45 -13.78
CA ASN A 101 -7.55 -8.22 -14.03
C ASN A 101 -6.87 -7.39 -12.92
N LYS A 102 -7.42 -7.42 -11.71
CA LYS A 102 -6.89 -6.68 -10.56
C LYS A 102 -6.45 -7.64 -9.45
N ARG A 103 -5.59 -7.12 -8.57
CA ARG A 103 -5.19 -7.76 -7.33
C ARG A 103 -5.36 -6.78 -6.18
N LEU A 104 -5.88 -7.29 -5.07
CA LEU A 104 -5.87 -6.63 -3.78
C LEU A 104 -4.45 -6.64 -3.23
N VAL A 105 -4.02 -5.50 -2.69
CA VAL A 105 -2.83 -5.40 -1.85
C VAL A 105 -3.32 -5.49 -0.42
N VAL A 106 -2.94 -6.57 0.27
CA VAL A 106 -3.37 -6.85 1.64
C VAL A 106 -2.17 -6.89 2.55
N SER A 107 -2.19 -6.10 3.62
CA SER A 107 -1.16 -6.09 4.67
C SER A 107 -1.85 -6.36 6.00
N ASP A 108 -1.43 -7.39 6.74
CA ASP A 108 -1.97 -7.70 8.07
C ASP A 108 -3.52 -7.78 8.10
N ASN A 109 -4.09 -8.56 7.17
CA ASN A 109 -5.55 -8.71 6.93
C ASN A 109 -6.33 -7.42 6.57
N GLU A 110 -5.64 -6.32 6.28
CA GLU A 110 -6.25 -5.08 5.81
C GLU A 110 -5.99 -4.87 4.32
N ILE A 111 -7.03 -4.57 3.55
CA ILE A 111 -6.89 -4.10 2.17
C ILE A 111 -6.37 -2.67 2.21
N ILE A 112 -5.18 -2.47 1.62
CA ILE A 112 -4.47 -1.17 1.61
C ILE A 112 -4.32 -0.58 0.22
N GLY A 113 -4.68 -1.35 -0.83
CA GLY A 113 -4.57 -0.92 -2.22
C GLY A 113 -5.15 -1.93 -3.21
N VAL A 114 -5.25 -1.51 -4.47
CA VAL A 114 -5.59 -2.38 -5.61
C VAL A 114 -4.64 -2.07 -6.78
N VAL A 115 -4.08 -3.12 -7.38
CA VAL A 115 -3.13 -3.02 -8.52
C VAL A 115 -3.59 -3.88 -9.68
N GLY A 116 -3.02 -3.66 -10.86
CA GLY A 116 -3.24 -4.54 -12.01
C GLY A 116 -2.62 -5.93 -11.82
N SER A 117 -3.17 -6.94 -12.50
CA SER A 117 -2.63 -8.30 -12.52
C SER A 117 -1.19 -8.36 -13.04
N ARG A 118 -0.83 -7.46 -13.98
CA ARG A 118 0.51 -7.35 -14.57
C ARG A 118 1.50 -6.52 -13.74
N TYR A 119 1.09 -5.93 -12.63
CA TYR A 119 2.00 -5.15 -11.78
C TYR A 119 3.11 -6.07 -11.24
N ASN A 120 4.37 -5.74 -11.48
CA ASN A 120 5.46 -6.47 -10.86
C ASN A 120 5.89 -5.69 -9.60
N PRO A 121 5.64 -6.21 -8.39
CA PRO A 121 6.03 -5.50 -7.18
C PRO A 121 7.56 -5.40 -7.12
N TYR A 122 8.05 -4.18 -6.91
CA TYR A 122 9.44 -3.94 -6.52
C TYR A 122 9.39 -3.53 -5.05
N SER A 123 9.82 -4.44 -4.17
CA SER A 123 9.63 -4.26 -2.72
C SER A 123 10.61 -3.24 -2.15
N ASN A 124 10.24 -2.61 -1.04
CA ASN A 124 11.12 -1.68 -0.34
C ASN A 124 12.39 -2.38 0.17
N ARG A 125 12.28 -3.67 0.53
CA ARG A 125 13.44 -4.49 0.87
C ARG A 125 14.37 -4.69 -0.32
N GLN A 126 13.82 -5.00 -1.51
CA GLN A 126 14.65 -5.12 -2.71
C GLN A 126 15.35 -3.81 -3.04
N PHE A 127 14.66 -2.68 -2.91
CA PHE A 127 15.27 -1.35 -3.04
C PHE A 127 16.44 -1.13 -2.08
N LEU A 128 16.28 -1.41 -0.78
CA LEU A 128 17.36 -1.23 0.19
C LEU A 128 18.53 -2.20 -0.05
N HIS A 129 18.23 -3.42 -0.50
CA HIS A 129 19.25 -4.40 -0.87
C HIS A 129 20.08 -3.91 -2.06
N ASP A 130 19.43 -3.47 -3.13
CA ASP A 130 20.10 -2.96 -4.33
C ASP A 130 20.96 -1.73 -3.99
N LEU A 131 20.43 -0.80 -3.17
CA LEU A 131 21.17 0.35 -2.66
C LEU A 131 22.43 -0.07 -1.88
N SER A 132 22.34 -1.11 -1.06
CA SER A 132 23.47 -1.63 -0.27
C SER A 132 24.53 -2.38 -1.08
N CYS A 133 24.16 -2.87 -2.28
CA CYS A 133 25.11 -3.47 -3.21
C CYS A 133 25.95 -2.39 -3.91
N ASP A 134 25.34 -1.25 -4.23
CA ASP A 134 25.99 -0.15 -4.93
C ASP A 134 26.81 0.76 -4.01
N TYR A 135 26.41 0.87 -2.73
CA TYR A 135 27.02 1.75 -1.75
C TYR A 135 27.25 1.03 -0.41
N SER A 136 28.45 1.15 0.16
CA SER A 136 28.69 0.68 1.53
C SER A 136 27.91 1.55 2.53
N GLN A 137 27.50 0.99 3.67
CA GLN A 137 26.78 1.75 4.71
C GLN A 137 27.55 3.02 5.16
N ASP A 138 28.87 2.99 5.13
CA ASP A 138 29.72 4.14 5.48
C ASP A 138 29.72 5.25 4.41
N GLN A 139 29.17 5.00 3.22
CA GLN A 139 29.10 5.95 2.10
C GLN A 139 27.74 6.65 2.00
N MET A 140 26.68 6.07 2.56
CA MET A 140 25.34 6.62 2.50
C MET A 140 24.69 6.64 3.87
N GLN A 141 24.42 7.85 4.36
CA GLN A 141 23.70 8.06 5.61
C GLN A 141 22.22 8.31 5.32
N LEU A 142 21.34 7.54 5.97
CA LEU A 142 19.91 7.85 5.98
C LEU A 142 19.69 9.18 6.71
N THR A 143 18.97 10.11 6.08
CA THR A 143 18.54 11.36 6.73
C THR A 143 17.11 11.28 7.25
N ARG A 144 16.23 10.64 6.48
CA ARG A 144 14.84 10.39 6.82
C ARG A 144 14.26 9.34 5.90
N ALA A 145 13.36 8.54 6.43
CA ALA A 145 12.44 7.73 5.64
C ALA A 145 11.03 7.80 6.22
N VAL A 146 10.05 7.66 5.34
CA VAL A 146 8.64 7.54 5.68
C VAL A 146 8.08 6.36 4.90
N ILE A 147 7.42 5.45 5.61
CA ILE A 147 6.62 4.37 5.02
C ILE A 147 5.15 4.71 5.26
N SER A 148 4.36 4.73 4.20
CA SER A 148 2.91 4.90 4.24
C SER A 148 2.24 3.70 3.56
N ASN A 149 1.53 2.88 4.34
CA ASN A 149 1.17 1.51 3.97
C ASN A 149 2.42 0.74 3.50
N THR A 150 2.56 0.49 2.19
CA THR A 150 3.73 -0.18 1.58
C THR A 150 4.56 0.76 0.69
N LYS A 151 4.23 2.06 0.66
CA LYS A 151 5.00 3.05 -0.10
C LYS A 151 6.07 3.68 0.78
N MET A 152 7.32 3.45 0.44
CA MET A 152 8.46 4.11 1.09
C MET A 152 8.88 5.39 0.34
N THR A 153 9.29 6.41 1.09
CA THR A 153 10.05 7.55 0.61
C THR A 153 11.25 7.73 1.54
N ALA A 154 12.46 7.57 1.01
CA ALA A 154 13.69 7.68 1.78
C ALA A 154 14.62 8.74 1.18
N SER A 155 15.38 9.42 2.03
CA SER A 155 16.37 10.41 1.65
C SER A 155 17.72 10.02 2.25
N PHE A 156 18.71 9.84 1.38
CA PHE A 156 20.08 9.50 1.75
C PHE A 156 21.01 10.66 1.39
N VAL A 157 22.08 10.83 2.17
CA VAL A 157 23.15 11.78 1.87
C VAL A 157 24.46 11.00 1.81
N GLU A 158 25.29 11.30 0.81
CA GLU A 158 26.62 10.70 0.72
C GLU A 158 27.53 11.24 1.82
N SER A 159 28.08 10.32 2.61
CA SER A 159 29.11 10.62 3.60
C SER A 159 30.45 10.73 2.86
N TYR A 160 30.78 11.93 2.37
CA TYR A 160 32.03 12.35 1.70
C TYR A 160 33.11 11.28 1.46
N LYS A 161 33.41 10.99 0.19
CA LYS A 161 34.81 10.79 -0.25
C LYS A 161 35.36 12.13 -0.71
N GLY A 162 36.02 12.86 0.18
CA GLY A 162 36.84 14.00 -0.24
C GLY A 162 37.88 13.56 -1.29
N PHE A 163 38.27 14.47 -2.18
CA PHE A 163 39.39 14.20 -3.08
C PHE A 163 40.68 14.06 -2.26
N HIS A 164 41.35 12.91 -2.32
CA HIS A 164 42.76 12.84 -1.94
C HIS A 164 43.57 13.61 -2.98
N LEU A 165 43.89 14.87 -2.68
CA LEU A 165 44.92 15.60 -3.41
C LEU A 165 46.25 14.89 -3.18
N LYS A 166 46.73 14.19 -4.22
CA LYS A 166 48.06 13.59 -4.23
C LYS A 166 49.09 14.72 -4.37
N GLY A 167 49.67 15.14 -3.25
CA GLY A 167 50.90 15.94 -3.19
C GLY A 167 50.72 17.44 -3.45
N GLY A 168 50.78 18.22 -2.37
CA GLY A 168 51.40 19.55 -2.40
C GLY A 168 52.75 19.43 -1.73
N ASN A 169 53.83 19.44 -2.52
CA ASN A 169 55.18 19.70 -2.03
C ASN A 169 55.30 21.18 -1.59
#